data_AF-A0A5C7LCX1-F1
#
_entry.id   AF-A0A5C7LCX1-F1
#
_cell.length_a   1.000
_cell.length_b   1.000
_cell.length_c   1.000
_cell.angle_alpha   90.00
_cell.angle_beta   90.00
_cell.angle_gamma   90.00
#
_symmetry.space_group_name_H-M   'P 1'
#
loop_
_entity.id
_entity.type
_entity.pdbx_description
1 polymer ?
#
loop_
_entity_poly.entity_id
_entity_poly.type
_entity_poly.pdbx_seq_one_letter_code
_entity_poly.pdbx_strand_id
1 'polypeptide(L)'
;MAEANMDADDPTFPSAFYNLMEGAVEVVLQYPADGDSGGPVWNERGELDLARCVDWEDEEVCVVALGGSRYRLTERLMGPFSCLRLYWGDEFTAEKLEDGTLRMTSVIVPGRFAHFRFITSGPNFSNDHPLAKHLHAMGGAWETVAGGMLTMTLPAEHGTEFQRLMYEEGLAPGVLPLEV
;
A
#
# COMPACT_ATOMS: atom_id res chain seq x y z
N MET A 1 43.61 8.99 11.09
CA MET A 1 42.32 8.34 11.39
C MET A 1 41.27 9.29 10.86
N ALA A 2 40.58 8.90 9.78
CA ALA A 2 39.47 9.68 9.25
C ALA A 2 38.21 9.09 9.88
N GLU A 3 37.56 9.86 10.74
CA GLU A 3 36.17 9.58 11.14
C GLU A 3 35.31 9.92 9.93
N ALA A 4 34.72 8.89 9.32
CA ALA A 4 33.64 9.08 8.37
C ALA A 4 32.45 9.61 9.18
N ASN A 5 32.18 10.92 9.06
CA ASN A 5 30.85 11.46 9.31
C ASN A 5 29.93 10.78 8.30
N MET A 6 29.30 9.70 8.75
CA MET A 6 28.13 9.17 8.11
C MET A 6 27.04 10.17 8.47
N ASP A 7 26.81 11.12 7.57
CA ASP A 7 25.61 11.95 7.60
C ASP A 7 24.43 10.97 7.64
N ALA A 8 23.87 10.76 8.82
CA ALA A 8 22.57 10.15 8.95
C ALA A 8 21.64 11.17 8.30
N ASP A 9 21.24 10.91 7.06
CA ASP A 9 20.24 11.70 6.34
C ASP A 9 19.11 12.00 7.33
N ASP A 10 18.98 13.27 7.70
CA ASP A 10 17.88 13.73 8.53
C ASP A 10 16.61 13.36 7.76
N PRO A 11 15.73 12.49 8.30
CA PRO A 11 14.64 11.95 7.51
C PRO A 11 13.78 13.10 7.00
N THR A 12 13.77 13.28 5.69
CA THR A 12 13.00 14.35 5.05
C THR A 12 11.54 14.16 5.43
N PHE A 13 11.00 15.16 6.10
CA PHE A 13 9.62 15.17 6.53
C PHE A 13 8.82 16.15 5.65
N PRO A 14 7.72 15.70 5.01
CA PRO A 14 7.19 14.35 5.02
C PRO A 14 8.04 13.38 4.17
N SER A 15 7.94 12.09 4.46
CA SER A 15 8.66 11.01 3.76
C SER A 15 8.60 11.14 2.23
N ALA A 16 9.71 10.84 1.55
CA ALA A 16 9.77 10.85 0.09
C ALA A 16 8.80 9.84 -0.57
N PHE A 17 8.24 8.89 0.20
CA PHE A 17 7.17 8.01 -0.25
C PHE A 17 5.99 8.77 -0.84
N TYR A 18 5.58 9.89 -0.24
CA TYR A 18 4.42 10.65 -0.73
C TYR A 18 4.64 11.19 -2.15
N ASN A 19 5.90 11.43 -2.55
CA ASN A 19 6.23 11.87 -3.90
C ASN A 19 5.94 10.77 -4.95
N LEU A 20 5.84 9.50 -4.55
CA LEU A 20 5.48 8.39 -5.45
C LEU A 20 4.03 8.47 -5.93
N MET A 21 3.21 9.30 -5.26
CA MET A 21 1.80 9.51 -5.54
C MET A 21 1.55 10.76 -6.41
N GLU A 22 2.60 11.55 -6.68
CA GLU A 22 2.47 12.73 -7.53
C GLU A 22 2.05 12.34 -8.96
N GLY A 23 1.11 13.09 -9.51
CA GLY A 23 0.56 12.83 -10.85
C GLY A 23 -0.44 11.68 -10.90
N ALA A 24 -0.96 11.24 -9.75
CA ALA A 24 -2.05 10.27 -9.71
C ALA A 24 -3.29 10.78 -10.45
N VAL A 25 -3.95 9.85 -11.15
CA VAL A 25 -5.21 10.08 -11.87
C VAL A 25 -6.24 9.07 -11.41
N GLU A 26 -7.48 9.51 -11.32
CA GLU A 26 -8.63 8.64 -11.04
C GLU A 26 -8.96 7.80 -12.29
N VAL A 27 -9.16 6.50 -12.07
CA VAL A 27 -9.53 5.52 -13.10
C VAL A 27 -10.49 4.49 -12.51
N VAL A 28 -11.24 3.83 -13.38
CA VAL A 28 -11.90 2.57 -13.04
C VAL A 28 -10.90 1.44 -13.25
N LEU A 29 -10.64 0.67 -12.19
CA LEU A 29 -9.84 -0.55 -12.23
C LEU A 29 -10.79 -1.75 -12.20
N GLN A 30 -10.68 -2.59 -13.22
CA GLN A 30 -11.38 -3.86 -13.31
C GLN A 30 -10.43 -5.00 -12.92
N TYR A 31 -10.80 -5.80 -11.92
CA TYR A 31 -9.99 -6.90 -11.40
C TYR A 31 -10.83 -8.16 -11.14
N PRO A 32 -10.23 -9.37 -11.24
CA PRO A 32 -10.96 -10.60 -10.94
C PRO A 32 -11.20 -10.72 -9.44
N ALA A 33 -12.42 -11.04 -9.03
CA ALA A 33 -12.79 -11.29 -7.64
C ALA A 33 -13.31 -12.72 -7.46
N ASP A 34 -13.11 -13.28 -6.26
CA ASP A 34 -13.62 -14.61 -5.92
C ASP A 34 -14.99 -14.59 -5.21
N GLY A 35 -15.65 -13.42 -5.19
CA GLY A 35 -16.97 -13.19 -4.61
C GLY A 35 -16.95 -13.00 -3.09
N ASP A 36 -16.34 -13.93 -2.36
CA ASP A 36 -16.43 -13.96 -0.88
C ASP A 36 -15.33 -13.16 -0.18
N SER A 37 -14.11 -13.11 -0.73
CA SER A 37 -12.93 -12.53 -0.04
C SER A 37 -12.32 -11.30 -0.72
N GLY A 38 -12.96 -10.85 -1.81
CA GLY A 38 -12.47 -9.76 -2.66
C GLY A 38 -11.49 -10.25 -3.73
N GLY A 39 -10.57 -9.38 -4.14
CA GLY A 39 -9.64 -9.72 -5.22
C GLY A 39 -8.65 -8.60 -5.54
N PRO A 40 -7.73 -8.82 -6.48
CA PRO A 40 -7.43 -10.10 -7.11
C PRO A 40 -6.68 -11.06 -6.20
N VAL A 41 -6.62 -12.33 -6.59
CA VAL A 41 -5.69 -13.32 -6.04
C VAL A 41 -4.63 -13.59 -7.11
N TRP A 42 -3.36 -13.69 -6.70
CA TRP A 42 -2.23 -13.96 -7.59
C TRP A 42 -1.28 -15.00 -7.00
N ASN A 43 -0.48 -15.63 -7.86
CA ASN A 43 0.57 -16.57 -7.44
C ASN A 43 1.90 -15.84 -7.15
N GLU A 44 2.95 -16.58 -6.76
CA GLU A 44 4.28 -16.04 -6.44
C GLU A 44 4.97 -15.31 -7.61
N ARG A 45 4.46 -15.44 -8.84
CA ARG A 45 4.94 -14.74 -10.04
C ARG A 45 4.10 -13.51 -10.38
N GLY A 46 3.05 -13.23 -9.59
CA GLY A 46 2.14 -12.12 -9.83
C GLY A 46 1.09 -12.39 -10.90
N GLU A 47 0.98 -13.63 -11.38
CA GLU A 47 -0.04 -14.03 -12.35
C GLU A 47 -1.38 -14.16 -11.63
N LEU A 48 -2.43 -13.57 -12.20
CA LEU A 48 -3.78 -13.60 -11.62
C LEU A 48 -4.33 -15.03 -11.63
N ASP A 49 -4.90 -15.47 -10.50
CA ASP A 49 -5.57 -16.76 -10.38
C ASP A 49 -7.00 -16.65 -10.92
N LEU A 50 -7.12 -16.68 -12.25
CA LEU A 50 -8.40 -16.60 -12.94
C LEU A 50 -9.28 -17.84 -12.74
N ALA A 51 -8.74 -18.95 -12.24
CA ALA A 51 -9.54 -20.13 -11.92
C ALA A 51 -10.44 -19.90 -10.69
N ARG A 52 -10.05 -18.97 -9.80
CA ARG A 52 -10.85 -18.52 -8.66
C ARG A 52 -11.80 -17.37 -9.01
N CYS A 53 -11.68 -16.78 -10.19
CA CYS A 53 -12.50 -15.66 -10.62
C CYS A 53 -13.95 -16.10 -10.79
N VAL A 54 -14.83 -15.57 -9.93
CA VAL A 54 -16.29 -15.72 -10.06
C VAL A 54 -16.85 -14.59 -10.90
N ASP A 55 -16.35 -13.37 -10.69
CA ASP A 55 -16.74 -12.18 -11.44
C ASP A 55 -15.58 -11.19 -11.58
N TRP A 56 -15.76 -10.21 -12.47
CA TRP A 56 -14.90 -9.04 -12.57
C TRP A 56 -15.56 -7.86 -11.87
N GLU A 57 -14.87 -7.31 -10.88
CA GLU A 57 -15.34 -6.16 -10.12
C GLU A 57 -14.69 -4.88 -10.68
N ASP A 58 -15.46 -3.80 -10.68
CA ASP A 58 -15.02 -2.46 -11.07
C ASP A 58 -14.90 -1.60 -9.81
N GLU A 59 -13.72 -1.01 -9.57
CA GLU A 59 -13.49 -0.11 -8.45
C GLU A 59 -12.82 1.19 -8.92
N GLU A 60 -13.30 2.34 -8.44
CA GLU A 60 -12.64 3.62 -8.65
C GLU A 60 -11.39 3.73 -7.76
N VAL A 61 -10.26 4.00 -8.39
CA VAL A 61 -8.95 4.09 -7.73
C VAL A 61 -8.14 5.26 -8.30
N CYS A 62 -7.17 5.74 -7.53
CA CYS A 62 -6.14 6.63 -8.05
C CYS A 62 -4.89 5.82 -8.40
N VAL A 63 -4.30 6.09 -9.57
CA VAL A 63 -3.09 5.42 -10.05
C VAL A 63 -2.10 6.40 -10.67
N VAL A 64 -0.82 6.07 -10.59
CA VAL A 64 0.25 6.72 -11.37
C VAL A 64 0.68 5.79 -12.50
N ALA A 65 0.64 6.27 -13.73
CA ALA A 65 1.17 5.52 -14.88
C ALA A 65 2.70 5.53 -14.86
N LEU A 66 3.31 4.34 -14.86
CA LEU A 66 4.78 4.16 -14.86
C LEU A 66 5.35 3.91 -16.27
N GLY A 67 4.48 3.84 -17.27
CA GLY A 67 4.82 3.50 -18.66
C GLY A 67 4.70 2.00 -18.95
N GLY A 68 4.58 1.64 -20.23
CA GLY A 68 4.55 0.24 -20.66
C GLY A 68 3.42 -0.60 -20.04
N SER A 69 2.22 -0.01 -19.90
CA SER A 69 1.04 -0.64 -19.26
C SER A 69 1.21 -0.97 -17.78
N ARG A 70 2.23 -0.43 -17.11
CA ARG A 70 2.46 -0.54 -15.67
C ARG A 70 1.89 0.66 -14.93
N TYR A 71 1.24 0.40 -13.82
CA TYR A 71 0.60 1.38 -12.96
C TYR A 71 1.01 1.13 -11.51
N ARG A 72 1.03 2.21 -10.72
CA ARG A 72 1.16 2.16 -9.27
C ARG A 72 -0.16 2.59 -8.64
N LEU A 73 -0.67 1.82 -7.70
CA LEU A 73 -1.84 2.19 -6.92
C LEU A 73 -1.47 3.30 -5.92
N THR A 74 -2.27 4.35 -5.87
CA THR A 74 -2.05 5.49 -4.96
C THR A 74 -3.22 5.77 -4.04
N GLU A 75 -4.43 5.29 -4.34
CA GLU A 75 -5.59 5.40 -3.44
C GLU A 75 -6.68 4.40 -3.85
N ARG A 76 -7.39 3.87 -2.86
CA ARG A 76 -8.64 3.12 -3.04
C ARG A 76 -9.79 4.03 -2.65
N LEU A 77 -10.63 4.45 -3.59
CA LEU A 77 -11.65 5.46 -3.30
C LEU A 77 -12.83 4.88 -2.50
N MET A 78 -13.04 3.55 -2.58
CA MET A 78 -13.98 2.85 -1.70
C MET A 78 -13.45 2.68 -0.26
N GLY A 79 -12.20 3.08 -0.01
CA GLY A 79 -11.61 3.13 1.32
C GLY A 79 -11.70 1.77 2.03
N PRO A 80 -12.45 1.66 3.15
CA PRO A 80 -12.50 0.42 3.91
C PRO A 80 -13.48 -0.60 3.34
N PHE A 81 -14.31 -0.20 2.38
CA PHE A 81 -15.23 -1.08 1.65
C PHE A 81 -14.60 -1.65 0.39
N SER A 82 -13.36 -1.25 0.09
CA SER A 82 -12.59 -1.81 -1.02
C SER A 82 -12.34 -3.30 -0.79
N CYS A 83 -12.65 -4.08 -1.81
CA CYS A 83 -12.30 -5.50 -1.89
C CYS A 83 -10.94 -5.71 -2.55
N LEU A 84 -10.28 -4.62 -2.98
CA LEU A 84 -8.98 -4.65 -3.62
C LEU A 84 -7.87 -5.06 -2.65
N ARG A 85 -7.11 -6.07 -3.02
CA ARG A 85 -5.97 -6.60 -2.26
C ARG A 85 -4.64 -5.90 -2.52
N LEU A 86 -4.63 -4.85 -3.34
CA LEU A 86 -3.49 -3.97 -3.56
C LEU A 86 -3.55 -2.75 -2.63
N TYR A 87 -2.39 -2.24 -2.24
CA TYR A 87 -2.24 -1.09 -1.36
C TYR A 87 -1.35 -0.01 -1.98
N TRP A 88 -1.17 1.10 -1.25
CA TRP A 88 -0.33 2.21 -1.68
C TRP A 88 1.05 1.76 -2.14
N GLY A 89 1.44 2.15 -3.35
CA GLY A 89 2.75 1.82 -3.87
C GLY A 89 2.85 0.44 -4.52
N ASP A 90 1.85 -0.42 -4.36
CA ASP A 90 1.79 -1.66 -5.13
C ASP A 90 1.68 -1.35 -6.62
N GLU A 91 2.31 -2.19 -7.41
CA GLU A 91 2.39 -2.00 -8.85
C GLU A 91 1.76 -3.19 -9.57
N PHE A 92 1.10 -2.90 -10.68
CA PHE A 92 0.40 -3.89 -11.47
C PHE A 92 0.48 -3.53 -12.95
N THR A 93 0.20 -4.50 -13.80
CA THR A 93 0.00 -4.26 -15.23
C THR A 93 -1.47 -4.31 -15.56
N ALA A 94 -1.91 -3.45 -16.47
CA ALA A 94 -3.28 -3.44 -16.95
C ALA A 94 -3.36 -3.11 -18.44
N GLU A 95 -4.33 -3.73 -19.10
CA GLU A 95 -4.77 -3.33 -20.43
C GLU A 95 -5.78 -2.18 -20.29
N LYS A 96 -5.64 -1.14 -21.11
CA LYS A 96 -6.63 -0.06 -21.17
C LYS A 96 -7.71 -0.42 -22.19
N LEU A 97 -8.94 -0.52 -21.74
CA LEU A 97 -10.11 -0.79 -22.58
C LEU A 97 -10.55 0.46 -23.35
N GLU A 98 -11.47 0.29 -24.32
CA GLU A 98 -11.94 1.37 -25.20
C GLU A 98 -12.61 2.53 -24.44
N ASP A 99 -13.27 2.23 -23.32
CA ASP A 99 -13.94 3.19 -22.44
C ASP A 99 -12.97 3.90 -21.47
N GLY A 100 -11.70 3.48 -21.45
CA GLY A 100 -10.67 4.00 -20.58
C GLY A 100 -10.45 3.21 -19.29
N THR A 101 -11.29 2.21 -19.00
CA THR A 101 -11.15 1.30 -17.86
C THR A 101 -9.83 0.54 -17.94
N LEU A 102 -9.16 0.36 -16.80
CA LEU A 102 -7.95 -0.46 -16.71
C LEU A 102 -8.32 -1.87 -16.28
N ARG A 103 -8.19 -2.86 -17.17
CA ARG A 103 -8.34 -4.27 -16.82
C ARG A 103 -7.01 -4.84 -16.35
N MET A 104 -6.94 -5.25 -15.08
CA MET A 104 -5.72 -5.81 -14.51
C MET A 104 -5.33 -7.12 -15.22
N THR A 105 -4.02 -7.30 -15.42
CA THR A 105 -3.45 -8.46 -16.11
C THR A 105 -2.43 -9.21 -15.25
N SER A 106 -1.69 -8.51 -14.40
CA SER A 106 -0.76 -9.11 -13.42
C SER A 106 -0.42 -8.12 -12.31
N VAL A 107 0.09 -8.64 -11.20
CA VAL A 107 0.67 -7.87 -10.10
C VAL A 107 2.19 -7.95 -10.19
N ILE A 108 2.89 -6.86 -9.93
CA ILE A 108 4.36 -6.86 -9.91
C ILE A 108 4.84 -7.44 -8.58
N VAL A 109 5.58 -8.55 -8.66
CA VAL A 109 6.17 -9.21 -7.49
C VAL A 109 7.68 -9.46 -7.66
N PRO A 110 8.48 -9.50 -6.57
CA PRO A 110 8.08 -9.15 -5.21
C PRO A 110 7.66 -7.68 -5.10
N GLY A 111 6.67 -7.41 -4.24
CA GLY A 111 6.20 -6.05 -3.99
C GLY A 111 7.34 -5.19 -3.43
N ARG A 112 7.40 -3.92 -3.85
CA ARG A 112 8.41 -2.99 -3.35
C ARG A 112 8.15 -2.56 -1.90
N PHE A 113 6.92 -2.72 -1.44
CA PHE A 113 6.48 -2.25 -0.14
C PHE A 113 5.86 -3.36 0.70
N ALA A 114 6.00 -3.22 2.01
CA ALA A 114 5.26 -3.99 3.01
C ALA A 114 4.13 -3.12 3.56
N HIS A 115 2.99 -3.74 3.85
CA HIS A 115 1.78 -3.07 4.33
C HIS A 115 1.36 -3.64 5.67
N PHE A 116 0.99 -2.76 6.59
CA PHE A 116 0.52 -3.11 7.92
C PHE A 116 -0.81 -2.41 8.18
N ARG A 117 -1.83 -3.17 8.59
CA ARG A 117 -3.20 -2.68 8.74
C ARG A 117 -3.71 -2.85 10.16
N PHE A 118 -4.33 -1.79 10.65
CA PHE A 118 -4.68 -1.67 12.06
C PHE A 118 -6.06 -1.04 12.23
N ILE A 119 -6.81 -1.54 13.22
CA ILE A 119 -7.94 -0.79 13.79
C ILE A 119 -7.40 0.08 14.93
N THR A 120 -7.70 1.37 14.89
CA THR A 120 -7.32 2.33 15.93
C THR A 120 -8.54 2.84 16.68
N SER A 121 -8.55 2.73 18.01
CA SER A 121 -9.63 3.19 18.89
C SER A 121 -9.35 4.60 19.44
N GLY A 122 -9.35 5.62 18.59
CA GLY A 122 -9.17 7.00 19.04
C GLY A 122 -8.79 7.97 17.93
N PRO A 123 -8.94 9.28 18.12
CA PRO A 123 -8.69 10.25 17.07
C PRO A 123 -7.20 10.31 16.71
N ASN A 124 -6.96 10.18 15.41
CA ASN A 124 -5.84 10.68 14.62
C ASN A 124 -4.45 10.22 15.06
N PHE A 125 -4.07 9.02 14.60
CA PHE A 125 -2.66 8.78 14.27
C PHE A 125 -2.15 10.00 13.49
N SER A 126 -1.00 10.52 13.88
CA SER A 126 -0.46 11.76 13.34
C SER A 126 1.03 11.62 13.16
N ASN A 127 1.62 12.58 12.46
CA ASN A 127 3.05 12.61 12.24
C ASN A 127 3.87 12.86 13.52
N ASP A 128 3.24 13.31 14.61
CA ASP A 128 3.90 13.44 15.91
C ASP A 128 4.02 12.10 16.64
N HIS A 129 3.27 11.08 16.22
CA HIS A 129 3.29 9.76 16.82
C HIS A 129 4.69 9.11 16.66
N PRO A 130 5.27 8.52 17.72
CA PRO A 130 6.60 7.89 17.63
C PRO A 130 6.73 6.88 16.49
N LEU A 131 5.69 6.04 16.32
CA LEU A 131 5.63 5.08 15.21
C LEU A 131 5.60 5.75 13.83
N ALA A 132 4.96 6.92 13.67
CA ALA A 132 4.97 7.66 12.41
C ALA A 132 6.38 8.19 12.08
N LYS A 133 7.12 8.64 13.09
CA LYS A 133 8.51 9.10 12.92
C LYS A 133 9.43 7.97 12.50
N HIS A 134 9.31 6.81 13.12
CA HIS A 134 10.06 5.61 12.70
C HIS A 134 9.68 5.17 11.29
N LEU A 135 8.37 5.15 10.98
CA LEU A 135 7.86 4.81 9.66
C LEU A 135 8.44 5.75 8.58
N HIS A 136 8.40 7.06 8.80
CA HIS A 136 8.95 8.05 7.87
C HIS A 136 10.47 7.95 7.75
N ALA A 137 11.19 7.68 8.85
CA ALA A 137 12.63 7.46 8.82
C ALA A 137 13.03 6.23 8.01
N MET A 138 12.16 5.22 7.94
CA MET A 138 12.33 4.05 7.07
C MET A 138 11.83 4.30 5.63
N GLY A 139 11.48 5.54 5.27
CA GLY A 139 10.96 5.87 3.94
C GLY A 139 9.53 5.39 3.70
N GLY A 140 8.77 5.11 4.76
CA GLY A 140 7.37 4.73 4.69
C GLY A 140 6.41 5.92 4.81
N ALA A 141 5.12 5.62 4.77
CA ALA A 141 4.01 6.55 4.92
C ALA A 141 2.80 5.84 5.51
N TRP A 142 1.82 6.62 5.96
CA TRP A 142 0.58 6.09 6.50
C TRP A 142 -0.63 6.86 5.95
N GLU A 143 -1.77 6.19 5.95
CA GLU A 143 -3.09 6.76 5.76
C GLU A 143 -4.06 6.27 6.84
N THR A 144 -5.06 7.09 7.14
CA THR A 144 -6.22 6.67 7.93
C THR A 144 -7.48 6.82 7.12
N VAL A 145 -8.25 5.75 7.03
CA VAL A 145 -9.54 5.71 6.35
C VAL A 145 -10.66 5.55 7.38
N ALA A 146 -11.77 6.25 7.16
CA ALA A 146 -12.97 6.22 8.00
C ALA A 146 -12.72 6.45 9.51
N GLY A 147 -11.66 7.19 9.84
CA GLY A 147 -11.33 7.58 11.22
C GLY A 147 -10.89 6.45 12.16
N GLY A 148 -10.65 5.23 11.63
CA GLY A 148 -10.35 4.07 12.47
C GLY A 148 -9.56 2.94 11.81
N MET A 149 -9.34 2.97 10.50
CA MET A 149 -8.48 2.00 9.79
C MET A 149 -7.20 2.68 9.36
N LEU A 150 -6.08 2.27 9.95
CA LEU A 150 -4.75 2.80 9.68
C LEU A 150 -4.00 1.79 8.81
N THR A 151 -3.56 2.25 7.64
CA THR A 151 -2.63 1.51 6.79
C THR A 151 -1.26 2.18 6.88
N MET A 152 -0.23 1.42 7.19
CA MET A 152 1.17 1.85 7.11
C MET A 152 1.84 1.10 5.98
N THR A 153 2.62 1.83 5.18
CA THR A 153 3.35 1.30 4.05
C THR A 153 4.80 1.72 4.15
N LEU A 154 5.74 0.81 3.92
CA LEU A 154 7.16 1.11 3.89
C LEU A 154 7.93 0.18 2.96
N PRO A 155 9.15 0.52 2.51
CA PRO A 155 9.96 -0.37 1.69
C PRO A 155 10.08 -1.76 2.31
N ALA A 156 9.90 -2.79 1.49
CA ALA A 156 9.76 -4.17 1.95
C ALA A 156 10.99 -4.66 2.73
N GLU A 157 12.19 -4.14 2.42
CA GLU A 157 13.43 -4.44 3.12
C GLU A 157 13.42 -4.03 4.61
N HIS A 158 12.57 -3.08 5.00
CA HIS A 158 12.43 -2.62 6.39
C HIS A 158 11.26 -3.30 7.12
N GLY A 159 10.47 -4.14 6.44
CA GLY A 159 9.24 -4.73 6.99
C GLY A 159 9.45 -5.52 8.29
N THR A 160 10.47 -6.38 8.34
CA THR A 160 10.76 -7.19 9.54
C THR A 160 11.22 -6.33 10.72
N GLU A 161 12.04 -5.31 10.46
CA GLU A 161 12.50 -4.38 11.50
C GLU A 161 11.32 -3.58 12.07
N PHE A 162 10.45 -3.08 11.19
CA PHE A 162 9.27 -2.31 11.59
C PHE A 162 8.27 -3.16 12.37
N GLN A 163 8.05 -4.42 11.95
CA GLN A 163 7.25 -5.39 12.71
C GLN A 163 7.79 -5.58 14.14
N ARG A 164 9.11 -5.71 14.29
CA ARG A 164 9.76 -5.82 15.59
C ARG A 164 9.51 -4.59 16.47
N LEU A 165 9.69 -3.37 15.93
CA LEU A 165 9.43 -2.11 16.65
C LEU A 165 7.97 -2.03 17.14
N MET A 166 7.01 -2.49 16.34
CA MET A 166 5.60 -2.44 16.71
C MET A 166 5.24 -3.41 17.84
N TYR A 167 5.69 -4.66 17.76
CA TYR A 167 5.22 -5.73 18.66
C TYR A 167 6.14 -5.98 19.86
N GLU A 168 7.46 -5.89 19.70
CA GLU A 168 8.41 -6.19 20.77
C GLU A 168 8.70 -4.96 21.63
N GLU A 169 8.73 -3.78 21.02
CA GLU A 169 9.02 -2.52 21.71
C GLU A 169 7.74 -1.78 22.15
N GLY A 170 6.56 -2.34 21.87
CA GLY A 170 5.28 -1.88 22.43
C GLY A 170 4.81 -0.53 21.90
N LEU A 171 5.26 -0.11 20.71
CA LEU A 171 4.92 1.19 20.11
C LEU A 171 3.52 1.27 19.49
N ALA A 172 2.72 0.19 19.58
CA ALA A 172 1.36 0.12 19.09
C ALA A 172 0.34 -0.32 20.18
N PRO A 173 0.22 0.40 21.32
CA PRO A 173 -0.78 0.05 22.33
C PRO A 173 -2.20 0.30 21.77
N GLY A 174 -3.09 -0.70 21.89
CA GLY A 174 -4.50 -0.58 21.46
C GLY A 174 -4.76 -0.91 19.98
N VAL A 175 -3.77 -1.46 19.29
CA VAL A 175 -3.84 -1.82 17.88
C VAL A 175 -4.22 -3.29 17.72
N LEU A 176 -5.38 -3.56 17.11
CA LEU A 176 -5.76 -4.90 16.67
C LEU A 176 -5.34 -5.07 15.21
N PRO A 177 -4.48 -6.06 14.86
CA PRO A 177 -4.13 -6.30 13.47
C PRO A 177 -5.37 -6.76 12.71
N LEU A 178 -5.64 -6.12 11.58
CA LEU A 178 -6.47 -6.70 10.53
C LEU A 178 -5.54 -7.58 9.71
N GLU A 179 -5.89 -8.85 9.54
CA GLU A 179 -5.07 -9.95 8.99
C GLU A 179 -3.97 -9.57 7.98
N VAL A 180 -2.83 -10.28 8.10
CA VAL A 180 -1.67 -10.28 7.18
C VAL A 180 -2.02 -10.99 5.88
#